data_AF-A0A1Q9ND05-F1
#
_entry.id   AF-A0A1Q9ND05-F1
#
_cell.length_a   1.000
_cell.length_b   1.000
_cell.length_c   1.000
_cell.angle_alpha   90.00
_cell.angle_beta   90.00
_cell.angle_gamma   90.00
#
_symmetry.space_group_name_H-M   'P 1'
#
loop_
_entity.id
_entity.type
_entity.pdbx_description
1 polymer ?
#
loop_
_entity_poly.entity_id
_entity_poly.type
_entity_poly.pdbx_seq_one_letter_code
_entity_poly.pdbx_strand_id
1 'polypeptide(L)'
;DKSIHKIASISGFNPGIFGEYITSNSNIEQSDLHQIFNEINPLQGTSGKELLDEIVNHKDQWNLIKYGRDLSLKDLCITAAQRDLVLPKEIHHDPLIKSIKEFAEKNIVTFQYNTNHSYSDHRIALAKDLLKWLND
;
A
#
# COMPACT_ATOMS: atom_id res chain seq x y z
N ASP A 1 4.53 8.86 -14.34
CA ASP A 1 4.03 9.81 -15.35
C ASP A 1 3.98 11.22 -14.74
N LYS A 2 4.46 12.25 -15.45
CA LYS A 2 4.42 13.65 -14.97
C LYS A 2 3.04 14.28 -15.10
N SER A 3 2.17 13.74 -15.96
CA SER A 3 0.79 14.21 -16.18
C SER A 3 -0.16 13.88 -15.02
N ILE A 4 0.21 12.93 -14.16
CA ILE A 4 -0.58 12.56 -12.99
C ILE A 4 -0.28 13.54 -11.85
N HIS A 5 -1.28 14.32 -11.45
CA HIS A 5 -1.17 15.32 -10.39
C HIS A 5 -1.80 14.89 -9.06
N LYS A 6 -2.92 14.17 -9.12
CA LYS A 6 -3.65 13.64 -7.97
C LYS A 6 -3.51 12.12 -7.88
N ILE A 7 -3.20 11.59 -6.70
CA ILE A 7 -3.06 10.15 -6.45
C ILE A 7 -3.83 9.76 -5.19
N ALA A 8 -4.72 8.78 -5.30
CA ALA A 8 -5.38 8.15 -4.16
C ALA A 8 -4.81 6.75 -3.91
N SER A 9 -4.55 6.41 -2.64
CA SER A 9 -4.13 5.08 -2.21
C SER A 9 -5.01 4.64 -1.04
N ILE A 10 -5.73 3.53 -1.21
CA ILE A 10 -6.70 3.02 -0.23
C ILE A 10 -6.11 1.77 0.41
N SER A 11 -5.70 1.85 1.68
CA SER A 11 -4.90 0.80 2.35
C SER A 11 -3.77 0.27 1.45
N GLY A 12 -2.90 1.18 1.03
CA GLY A 12 -1.84 0.87 0.06
C GLY A 12 -0.86 -0.19 0.57
N PHE A 13 -0.58 -1.19 -0.27
CA PHE A 13 0.48 -2.17 -0.05
C PHE A 13 1.85 -1.59 -0.42
N ASN A 14 2.87 -1.86 0.39
CA ASN A 14 4.27 -1.56 0.06
C ASN A 14 5.00 -2.90 -0.23
N PRO A 15 5.19 -3.27 -1.50
CA PRO A 15 5.84 -4.53 -1.87
C PRO A 15 7.29 -4.61 -1.39
N GLY A 16 7.99 -3.47 -1.35
CA GLY A 16 9.38 -3.45 -0.91
C GLY A 16 9.56 -3.86 0.56
N ILE A 17 8.73 -3.35 1.46
CA ILE A 17 8.74 -3.76 2.87
C ILE A 17 8.37 -5.24 3.01
N PHE A 18 7.40 -5.71 2.23
CA PHE A 18 7.01 -7.12 2.25
C PHE A 18 8.13 -8.03 1.74
N GLY A 19 8.83 -7.64 0.68
CA GLY A 19 10.02 -8.34 0.17
C GLY A 19 11.16 -8.41 1.20
N GLU A 20 11.38 -7.34 1.96
CA GLU A 20 12.35 -7.34 3.08
C GLU A 20 11.92 -8.30 4.19
N TYR A 21 10.62 -8.30 4.55
CA TYR A 21 10.06 -9.21 5.53
C TYR A 21 10.27 -10.67 5.12
N ILE A 22 9.93 -11.04 3.88
CA ILE A 22 10.17 -12.39 3.37
C ILE A 22 11.65 -12.76 3.42
N THR A 23 12.53 -11.85 3.00
CA THR A 23 13.98 -12.10 2.99
C THR A 23 14.52 -12.29 4.40
N SER A 24 14.01 -11.54 5.38
CA SER A 24 14.47 -11.54 6.78
C SER A 24 13.88 -12.68 7.62
N ASN A 25 12.79 -13.29 7.16
CA ASN A 25 12.06 -14.34 7.88
C ASN A 25 12.14 -15.68 7.14
N SER A 26 13.31 -16.31 7.19
CA SER A 26 13.60 -17.62 6.58
C SER A 26 12.73 -18.79 7.06
N ASN A 27 11.94 -18.58 8.13
CA ASN A 27 11.08 -19.58 8.76
C ASN A 27 9.63 -19.53 8.25
N ILE A 28 9.31 -18.61 7.33
CA ILE A 28 8.01 -18.63 6.67
C ILE A 28 8.10 -19.68 5.57
N GLU A 29 7.33 -20.75 5.71
CA GLU A 29 7.25 -21.77 4.68
C GLU A 29 6.75 -21.11 3.38
N GLN A 30 7.50 -21.27 2.29
CA GLN A 30 7.12 -20.68 1.00
C GLN A 30 5.71 -21.11 0.57
N SER A 31 5.25 -22.29 1.00
CA SER A 31 3.88 -22.77 0.78
C SER A 31 2.81 -21.85 1.37
N ASP A 32 3.04 -21.26 2.55
CA ASP A 32 2.06 -20.41 3.23
C ASP A 32 1.94 -19.05 2.52
N LEU A 33 3.07 -18.52 2.04
CA LEU A 33 3.09 -17.31 1.22
C LEU A 33 2.48 -17.55 -0.16
N HIS A 34 2.77 -18.70 -0.79
CA HIS A 34 2.14 -19.06 -2.05
C HIS A 34 0.63 -19.18 -1.91
N GLN A 35 0.11 -19.68 -0.77
CA GLN A 35 -1.32 -19.81 -0.57
C GLN A 35 -2.03 -18.46 -0.54
N ILE A 36 -1.43 -17.43 0.07
CA ILE A 36 -1.93 -16.05 0.04
C ILE A 36 -2.01 -15.52 -1.39
N PHE A 37 -1.01 -15.82 -2.21
CA PHE A 37 -1.00 -15.44 -3.61
C PHE A 37 -1.71 -16.44 -4.53
N ASN A 38 -2.19 -17.59 -4.08
CA ASN A 38 -2.93 -18.54 -4.93
C ASN A 38 -4.40 -18.15 -5.14
N GLU A 39 -4.87 -17.11 -4.46
CA GLU A 39 -6.12 -16.42 -4.82
C GLU A 39 -6.00 -15.67 -6.16
N ILE A 40 -4.82 -15.64 -6.79
CA ILE A 40 -4.56 -15.05 -8.12
C ILE A 40 -5.08 -15.90 -9.29
N ASN A 41 -5.95 -16.88 -9.08
CA ASN A 41 -6.60 -17.66 -10.15
C ASN A 41 -7.07 -16.84 -11.39
N PRO A 42 -7.49 -15.56 -11.30
CA PRO A 42 -7.78 -14.76 -12.49
C PRO A 42 -6.57 -14.26 -13.31
N LEU A 43 -5.34 -14.32 -12.80
CA LEU A 43 -4.13 -13.85 -13.51
C LEU A 43 -3.56 -14.96 -14.42
N GLN A 44 -3.30 -14.62 -15.69
CA GLN A 44 -2.62 -15.51 -16.64
C GLN A 44 -1.14 -15.16 -16.77
N GLY A 45 -0.30 -16.18 -16.96
CA GLY A 45 1.14 -16.00 -17.24
C GLY A 45 2.01 -15.77 -16.00
N THR A 46 1.50 -16.06 -14.81
CA THR A 46 2.24 -15.99 -13.55
C THR A 46 1.69 -17.01 -12.55
N SER A 47 2.37 -17.17 -11.42
CA SER A 47 2.01 -18.02 -10.28
C SER A 47 2.31 -17.28 -8.98
N GLY A 48 1.74 -17.75 -7.86
CA GLY A 48 1.97 -17.10 -6.56
C GLY A 48 3.46 -17.08 -6.19
N LYS A 49 4.19 -18.13 -6.59
CA LYS A 49 5.65 -18.20 -6.46
C LYS A 49 6.36 -17.15 -7.31
N GLU A 50 6.01 -17.03 -8.59
CA GLU A 50 6.66 -16.08 -9.49
C GLU A 50 6.43 -14.63 -9.05
N LEU A 51 5.24 -14.29 -8.55
CA LEU A 51 4.96 -12.97 -7.97
C LEU A 51 5.77 -12.72 -6.69
N LEU A 52 5.89 -13.73 -5.83
CA LEU A 52 6.67 -13.62 -4.60
C LEU A 52 8.16 -13.41 -4.90
N ASP A 53 8.71 -14.20 -5.82
CA ASP A 53 10.09 -14.07 -6.30
C ASP A 53 10.31 -12.67 -6.91
N GLU A 54 9.35 -12.16 -7.70
CA GLU A 54 9.42 -10.84 -8.29
C GLU A 54 9.46 -9.74 -7.23
N ILE A 55 8.61 -9.81 -6.20
CA ILE A 55 8.63 -8.88 -5.06
C ILE A 55 9.98 -8.92 -4.35
N VAL A 56 10.52 -10.11 -4.07
CA VAL A 56 11.81 -10.26 -3.36
C VAL A 56 12.97 -9.71 -4.20
N ASN A 57 12.97 -9.95 -5.51
CA ASN A 57 14.01 -9.49 -6.43
C ASN A 57 13.99 -7.97 -6.62
N HIS A 58 12.82 -7.34 -6.53
CA HIS A 58 12.66 -5.89 -6.72
C HIS A 58 12.38 -5.13 -5.42
N LYS A 59 12.50 -5.77 -4.25
CA LYS A 59 12.10 -5.18 -2.96
C LYS A 59 12.70 -3.79 -2.71
N ASP A 60 13.95 -3.61 -3.12
CA ASP A 60 14.65 -2.33 -3.00
C ASP A 60 14.05 -1.24 -3.89
N GLN A 61 13.71 -1.59 -5.13
CA GLN A 61 13.15 -0.67 -6.11
C GLN A 61 11.67 -0.39 -5.82
N TRP A 62 10.94 -1.34 -5.23
CA TRP A 62 9.51 -1.22 -4.99
C TRP A 62 9.16 -0.72 -3.59
N ASN A 63 10.16 -0.32 -2.80
CA ASN A 63 9.92 0.27 -1.50
C ASN A 63 9.44 1.73 -1.63
N LEU A 64 8.15 1.95 -1.42
CA LEU A 64 7.50 3.26 -1.57
C LEU A 64 8.07 4.35 -0.66
N ILE A 65 8.68 3.99 0.48
CA ILE A 65 9.34 4.93 1.39
C ILE A 65 10.48 5.66 0.67
N LYS A 66 11.19 5.00 -0.25
CA LYS A 66 12.30 5.64 -0.99
C LYS A 66 11.85 6.76 -1.92
N TYR A 67 10.55 6.83 -2.21
CA TYR A 67 9.94 7.81 -3.11
C TYR A 67 9.22 8.95 -2.37
N GLY A 68 9.40 9.09 -1.05
CA GLY A 68 8.73 10.13 -0.26
C GLY A 68 8.82 11.54 -0.85
N ARG A 69 10.00 11.92 -1.36
CA ARG A 69 10.23 13.22 -2.03
C ARG A 69 9.45 13.36 -3.35
N ASP A 70 9.42 12.32 -4.18
CA ASP A 70 8.73 12.39 -5.47
C ASP A 70 7.21 12.40 -5.27
N LEU A 71 6.74 11.63 -4.29
CA LEU A 71 5.34 11.60 -3.88
C LEU A 71 4.90 12.93 -3.25
N SER A 72 5.77 13.61 -2.49
CA SER A 72 5.46 14.91 -1.89
C SER A 72 5.20 16.03 -2.91
N LEU A 73 5.58 15.82 -4.19
CA LEU A 73 5.30 16.74 -5.30
C LEU A 73 3.90 16.53 -5.91
N LYS A 74 3.11 15.58 -5.38
CA LYS A 74 1.77 15.23 -5.85
C LYS A 74 0.74 15.61 -4.79
N ASP A 75 -0.49 15.77 -5.23
CA ASP A 75 -1.65 15.84 -4.34
C ASP A 75 -2.06 14.43 -3.98
N LEU A 76 -1.96 14.08 -2.69
CA LEU A 76 -2.14 12.73 -2.21
C LEU A 76 -3.36 12.62 -1.30
N CYS A 77 -4.14 11.57 -1.50
CA CYS A 77 -5.09 11.07 -0.51
C CYS A 77 -4.74 9.63 -0.17
N ILE A 78 -4.30 9.38 1.06
CA ILE A 78 -3.91 8.05 1.51
C ILE A 78 -4.79 7.64 2.68
N THR A 79 -5.46 6.49 2.57
CA THR A 79 -6.33 5.98 3.63
C THR A 79 -5.73 4.77 4.33
N ALA A 80 -6.15 4.55 5.58
CA ALA A 80 -5.82 3.35 6.34
C ALA A 80 -7.03 2.85 7.12
N ALA A 81 -7.18 1.53 7.17
CA ALA A 81 -8.10 0.83 8.06
C ALA A 81 -7.36 0.51 9.36
N GLN A 82 -7.88 0.94 10.51
CA GLN A 82 -7.19 0.81 11.80
C GLN A 82 -7.15 -0.64 12.33
N ARG A 83 -8.07 -1.50 11.88
CA ARG A 83 -8.14 -2.92 12.24
C ARG A 83 -7.79 -3.80 11.04
N ASP A 84 -6.97 -3.29 10.14
CA ASP A 84 -6.47 -4.02 8.99
C ASP A 84 -5.44 -5.08 9.43
N LEU A 85 -5.81 -6.35 9.29
CA LEU A 85 -4.93 -7.47 9.57
C LEU A 85 -4.25 -8.02 8.32
N VAL A 86 -4.64 -7.54 7.12
CA VAL A 86 -4.05 -7.93 5.84
C VAL A 86 -2.85 -7.03 5.56
N LEU A 87 -3.05 -5.72 5.66
CA LEU A 87 -2.03 -4.70 5.48
C LEU A 87 -1.98 -3.77 6.70
N PRO A 88 -1.39 -4.22 7.82
CA PRO A 88 -1.31 -3.40 9.03
C PRO A 88 -0.73 -2.02 8.76
N LYS A 89 -1.44 -0.98 9.21
CA LYS A 89 -1.10 0.41 8.88
C LYS A 89 0.29 0.79 9.41
N GLU A 90 0.70 0.21 10.54
CA GLU A 90 2.01 0.44 11.16
C GLU A 90 3.16 -0.02 10.27
N ILE A 91 2.90 -0.99 9.38
CA ILE A 91 3.88 -1.55 8.45
C ILE A 91 3.87 -0.79 7.12
N HIS A 92 2.68 -0.54 6.56
CA HIS A 92 2.57 -0.04 5.18
C HIS A 92 2.23 1.46 5.08
N HIS A 93 1.39 1.97 5.98
CA HIS A 93 0.85 3.33 5.90
C HIS A 93 1.72 4.33 6.67
N ASP A 94 1.88 4.14 7.98
CA ASP A 94 2.53 5.10 8.87
C ASP A 94 3.97 5.45 8.41
N PRO A 95 4.82 4.47 8.00
CA PRO A 95 6.16 4.77 7.51
C PRO A 95 6.16 5.57 6.21
N LEU A 96 5.21 5.30 5.31
CA LEU A 96 5.06 6.03 4.05
C LEU A 96 4.63 7.48 4.31
N ILE A 97 3.62 7.68 5.17
CA ILE A 97 3.17 9.02 5.56
C ILE A 97 4.32 9.82 6.17
N LYS A 98 5.08 9.21 7.08
CA LYS A 98 6.26 9.85 7.69
C LYS A 98 7.26 10.30 6.62
N SER A 99 7.63 9.39 5.71
CA SER A 99 8.60 9.69 4.66
C SER A 99 8.17 10.82 3.71
N ILE A 100 6.88 10.90 3.37
CA ILE A 100 6.37 11.98 2.52
C ILE A 100 6.38 13.32 3.27
N LYS A 101 5.96 13.32 4.53
CA LYS A 101 5.91 14.51 5.38
C LYS A 101 7.28 15.11 5.68
N GLU A 102 8.36 14.33 5.59
CA GLU A 102 9.74 14.84 5.67
C GLU A 102 10.04 15.90 4.58
N PHE A 103 9.32 15.88 3.45
CA PHE A 103 9.54 16.79 2.32
C PHE A 103 8.41 17.81 2.12
N ALA A 104 7.15 17.44 2.37
CA ALA A 104 6.04 18.39 2.35
C ALA A 104 4.83 17.91 3.17
N GLU A 105 4.30 18.77 4.05
CA GLU A 105 3.10 18.46 4.83
C GLU A 105 1.79 18.88 4.14
N LYS A 106 1.82 19.85 3.20
CA LYS A 106 0.61 20.52 2.71
C LYS A 106 -0.19 19.74 1.66
N ASN A 107 0.43 18.81 0.95
CA ASN A 107 -0.18 18.16 -0.22
C ASN A 107 -0.66 16.72 0.09
N ILE A 108 -0.82 16.38 1.37
CA ILE A 108 -1.23 15.04 1.80
C ILE A 108 -2.45 15.09 2.71
N VAL A 109 -3.51 14.42 2.26
CA VAL A 109 -4.72 14.17 3.05
C VAL A 109 -4.71 12.71 3.50
N THR A 110 -4.96 12.48 4.78
CA THR A 110 -5.04 11.12 5.34
C THR A 110 -6.38 10.87 5.99
N PHE A 111 -7.07 9.80 5.59
CA PHE A 111 -8.29 9.33 6.24
C PHE A 111 -8.05 8.00 6.94
N GLN A 112 -8.35 7.93 8.23
CA GLN A 112 -8.26 6.69 9.00
C GLN A 112 -9.64 6.28 9.49
N TYR A 113 -10.00 5.02 9.26
CA TYR A 113 -11.31 4.50 9.61
C TYR A 113 -11.15 3.34 10.59
N ASN A 114 -11.99 3.28 11.61
CA ASN A 114 -12.01 2.15 12.55
C ASN A 114 -12.71 0.91 11.95
N THR A 115 -12.11 0.34 10.91
CA THR A 115 -12.62 -0.81 10.13
C THR A 115 -11.48 -1.76 9.76
N ASN A 116 -11.82 -2.87 9.09
CA ASN A 116 -10.89 -3.84 8.53
C ASN A 116 -10.55 -3.51 7.07
N HIS A 117 -9.68 -4.34 6.46
CA HIS A 117 -9.18 -4.15 5.08
C HIS A 117 -10.28 -3.95 4.02
N SER A 118 -11.47 -4.53 4.23
CA SER A 118 -12.55 -4.48 3.23
C SER A 118 -13.30 -3.15 3.18
N TYR A 119 -13.21 -2.33 4.24
CA TYR A 119 -14.01 -1.11 4.41
C TYR A 119 -15.53 -1.31 4.26
N SER A 120 -16.05 -2.53 4.32
CA SER A 120 -17.43 -2.82 3.91
C SER A 120 -18.49 -2.03 4.69
N ASP A 121 -18.24 -1.82 5.98
CA ASP A 121 -19.09 -1.03 6.90
C ASP A 121 -18.86 0.49 6.80
N HIS A 122 -17.78 0.94 6.15
CA HIS A 122 -17.41 2.35 5.95
C HIS A 122 -17.39 2.78 4.47
N ARG A 123 -17.76 1.91 3.53
CA ARG A 123 -17.64 2.15 2.08
C ARG A 123 -18.29 3.46 1.61
N ILE A 124 -19.41 3.85 2.22
CA ILE A 124 -20.12 5.09 1.88
C ILE A 124 -19.33 6.31 2.39
N ALA A 125 -18.79 6.24 3.60
CA ALA A 125 -17.96 7.31 4.16
C ALA A 125 -16.67 7.47 3.33
N LEU A 126 -15.98 6.35 3.06
CA LEU A 126 -14.80 6.32 2.20
C LEU A 126 -15.06 6.95 0.82
N ALA A 127 -16.14 6.57 0.15
CA ALA A 127 -16.49 7.13 -1.16
C ALA A 127 -16.76 8.64 -1.09
N LYS A 128 -17.45 9.11 -0.06
CA LYS A 128 -17.73 10.54 0.13
C LYS A 128 -16.45 11.35 0.35
N ASP A 129 -15.57 10.86 1.21
CA ASP A 129 -14.32 11.56 1.54
C ASP A 129 -13.36 11.58 0.33
N LEU A 130 -13.28 10.49 -0.42
CA LEU A 130 -12.52 10.43 -1.68
C LEU A 130 -13.08 11.37 -2.75
N LEU A 131 -14.41 11.39 -2.95
CA LEU A 131 -15.05 12.28 -3.92
C LEU A 131 -14.89 13.75 -3.53
N LYS A 132 -14.97 14.07 -2.24
CA LYS A 132 -14.71 15.42 -1.74
C LYS A 132 -13.28 15.85 -2.10
N TRP A 133 -12.28 15.06 -1.69
CA TRP A 133 -10.87 15.34 -1.99
C TRP A 133 -10.58 15.45 -3.49
N LEU A 134 -11.24 14.64 -4.32
CA LEU A 134 -11.03 14.68 -5.77
C LEU A 134 -11.50 16.01 -6.38
N ASN A 135 -12.59 16.58 -5.84
CA ASN A 135 -13.22 17.81 -6.33
C ASN A 135 -12.67 19.09 -5.69
N ASP A 136 -11.95 19.00 -4.57
CA ASP A 136 -11.23 20.12 -3.93
C ASP A 136 -9.98 20.52 -4.73
#